data_AF-A0A3D4PEU6-F1
#
_entry.id   AF-A0A3D4PEU6-F1
#
_cell.length_a   1.000
_cell.length_b   1.000
_cell.length_c   1.000
_cell.angle_alpha   90.00
_cell.angle_beta   90.00
_cell.angle_gamma   90.00
#
_symmetry.space_group_name_H-M   'P 1'
#
loop_
_entity.id
_entity.type
_entity.pdbx_description
1 polymer ?
#
loop_
_entity_poly.entity_id
_entity_poly.type
_entity_poly.pdbx_seq_one_letter_code
_entity_poly.pdbx_strand_id
1 'polypeptide(L)'
;MNYWLTTHWPPYEDEPAHSVAAGVWIPEGRQAAGTDFAPGDFVFIYHPRSGRTLIEPLADGSTRNRRCQTGREGIVAIAKATDSIHAQPDSTPEKYTDGTETLWRWHAPLKLISTSGFVPSSEVLNALEYKSTYNFRGFGDYHSGLKKLTDCQFNILRDRFSTSVDLKSLDSKSPISGHTPEGGGESDAHRNLKEYVAANPSIVIGEPNVETVAVERSFPTGDRADIVLRDQFGSIIGLEIELDIPPHDITGPLQAIKYRRMLEMVSGVRHGDGRAILVAHTIPEDVRTICEQYEIECFVVNSADVQAWGAGSIAE
;
A
#
# COMPACT_ATOMS: atom_id res chain seq x y z
N MET A 1 -5.54 -0.32 17.97
CA MET A 1 -4.72 -0.59 16.78
C MET A 1 -3.29 -0.70 17.24
N ASN A 2 -2.62 -1.80 16.91
CA ASN A 2 -1.22 -2.03 17.18
C ASN A 2 -0.41 -1.97 15.88
N TYR A 3 0.90 -1.94 16.04
CA TYR A 3 1.87 -1.89 14.96
C TYR A 3 2.85 -3.06 15.11
N TRP A 4 3.18 -3.70 14.00
CA TRP A 4 3.99 -4.91 14.03
C TRP A 4 5.09 -4.87 12.96
N LEU A 5 6.15 -5.62 13.23
CA LEU A 5 7.16 -6.00 12.25
C LEU A 5 7.21 -7.52 12.20
N THR A 6 7.08 -8.09 11.01
CA THR A 6 7.26 -9.52 10.75
C THR A 6 8.46 -9.75 9.84
N THR A 7 9.16 -10.87 10.01
CA THR A 7 10.26 -11.28 9.13
C THR A 7 9.82 -12.43 8.24
N HIS A 8 9.91 -12.26 6.92
CA HIS A 8 9.67 -13.33 5.95
C HIS A 8 10.96 -13.75 5.27
N TRP A 9 11.03 -14.98 4.80
CA TRP A 9 12.10 -15.36 3.89
C TRP A 9 11.97 -14.56 2.58
N PRO A 10 13.09 -14.22 1.93
CA PRO A 10 13.03 -13.70 0.57
C PRO A 10 12.34 -14.71 -0.36
N PRO A 11 11.75 -14.25 -1.48
CA PRO A 11 11.14 -15.14 -2.47
C PRO A 11 12.07 -16.28 -2.88
N TYR A 12 11.51 -17.44 -3.17
CA TYR A 12 12.29 -18.56 -3.69
C TYR A 12 12.72 -18.32 -5.13
N GLU A 13 13.78 -19.00 -5.61
CA GLU A 13 14.33 -18.82 -6.97
C GLU A 13 13.29 -19.07 -8.09
N ASP A 14 12.22 -19.82 -7.81
CA ASP A 14 11.12 -20.10 -8.73
C ASP A 14 9.94 -19.11 -8.61
N GLU A 15 10.06 -18.08 -7.76
CA GLU A 15 9.06 -17.03 -7.56
C GLU A 15 9.50 -15.68 -8.16
N PRO A 16 8.57 -14.76 -8.48
CA PRO A 16 8.93 -13.42 -8.88
C PRO A 16 9.74 -12.71 -7.79
N ALA A 17 10.87 -12.08 -8.14
CA ALA A 17 11.78 -11.42 -7.18
C ALA A 17 11.12 -10.32 -6.31
N HIS A 18 9.98 -9.80 -6.76
CA HIS A 18 9.22 -8.75 -6.08
C HIS A 18 8.00 -9.28 -5.33
N SER A 19 7.76 -10.59 -5.31
CA SER A 19 6.66 -11.17 -4.55
C SER A 19 6.85 -10.91 -3.05
N VAL A 20 5.75 -10.63 -2.37
CA VAL A 20 5.71 -10.48 -0.92
C VAL A 20 4.51 -11.27 -0.44
N ALA A 21 4.77 -12.27 0.41
CA ALA A 21 3.70 -13.08 0.99
C ALA A 21 2.84 -12.22 1.95
N ALA A 22 1.53 -12.22 1.75
CA ALA A 22 0.58 -11.39 2.47
C ALA A 22 0.01 -12.11 3.71
N GLY A 23 0.85 -12.30 4.72
CA GLY A 23 0.47 -12.99 5.96
C GLY A 23 1.47 -12.74 7.08
N VAL A 24 1.12 -13.16 8.29
CA VAL A 24 2.06 -13.35 9.40
C VAL A 24 2.05 -14.83 9.74
N TRP A 25 3.23 -15.43 9.88
CA TRP A 25 3.39 -16.83 10.29
C TRP A 25 4.21 -16.90 11.57
N ILE A 26 3.72 -17.64 12.56
CA ILE A 26 4.39 -17.88 13.83
C ILE A 26 4.61 -19.40 14.02
N PRO A 27 5.82 -19.83 14.43
CA PRO A 27 6.09 -21.23 14.71
C PRO A 27 5.25 -21.78 15.88
N GLU A 28 5.01 -23.08 15.85
CA GLU A 28 4.36 -23.78 16.95
C GLU A 28 5.09 -23.55 18.28
N GLY A 29 4.33 -23.34 19.34
CA GLY A 29 4.85 -23.03 20.68
C GLY A 29 5.26 -21.57 20.89
N ARG A 30 5.10 -20.69 19.88
CA ARG A 30 5.43 -19.25 19.96
C ARG A 30 4.22 -18.34 19.81
N GLN A 31 3.00 -18.88 19.84
CA GLN A 31 1.74 -18.16 19.65
C GLN A 31 1.51 -17.00 20.62
N ALA A 32 2.16 -17.01 21.79
CA ALA A 32 2.11 -15.91 22.75
C ALA A 32 2.64 -14.58 22.19
N ALA A 33 3.49 -14.60 21.15
CA ALA A 33 3.93 -13.39 20.46
C ALA A 33 2.78 -12.67 19.73
N GLY A 34 1.73 -13.41 19.38
CA GLY A 34 0.59 -12.94 18.59
C GLY A 34 -0.67 -12.62 19.38
N THR A 35 -0.63 -12.68 20.72
CA THR A 35 -1.85 -12.58 21.55
C THR A 35 -2.61 -11.26 21.39
N ASP A 36 -1.90 -10.16 21.15
CA ASP A 36 -2.49 -8.84 20.95
C ASP A 36 -2.80 -8.53 19.46
N PHE A 37 -2.47 -9.44 18.55
CA PHE A 37 -2.61 -9.21 17.12
C PHE A 37 -4.08 -9.28 16.71
N ALA A 38 -4.59 -8.23 16.07
CA ALA A 38 -6.01 -8.10 15.74
C ALA A 38 -6.24 -7.53 14.33
N PRO A 39 -7.43 -7.74 13.73
CA PRO A 39 -7.82 -7.10 12.48
C PRO A 39 -7.66 -5.58 12.57
N GLY A 40 -7.13 -4.98 11.52
CA GLY A 40 -6.90 -3.55 11.44
C GLY A 40 -5.52 -3.09 11.88
N ASP A 41 -4.72 -3.94 12.53
CA ASP A 41 -3.33 -3.64 12.87
C ASP A 41 -2.46 -3.48 11.61
N PHE A 42 -1.44 -2.63 11.67
CA PHE A 42 -0.47 -2.47 10.57
C PHE A 42 0.77 -3.32 10.80
N VAL A 43 1.28 -3.90 9.72
CA VAL A 43 2.41 -4.82 9.76
C VAL A 43 3.41 -4.43 8.68
N PHE A 44 4.64 -4.13 9.09
CA PHE A 44 5.78 -4.08 8.19
C PHE A 44 6.31 -5.49 7.91
N ILE A 45 6.69 -5.75 6.68
CA ILE A 45 7.29 -7.02 6.25
C ILE A 45 8.77 -6.80 5.95
N TYR A 46 9.63 -7.49 6.69
CA TYR A 46 11.09 -7.46 6.53
C TYR A 46 11.59 -8.70 5.80
N HIS A 47 12.42 -8.51 4.77
CA HIS A 47 13.17 -9.59 4.12
C HIS A 47 14.64 -9.53 4.57
N PRO A 48 15.20 -10.59 5.18
CA PRO A 48 16.64 -10.69 5.44
C PRO A 48 17.41 -10.84 4.12
N ARG A 49 18.74 -10.72 4.17
CA ARG A 49 19.58 -10.96 2.98
C ARG A 49 19.46 -12.39 2.44
N SER A 50 19.27 -13.37 3.32
CA SER A 50 19.15 -14.78 2.95
C SER A 50 18.10 -15.50 3.80
N GLY A 51 17.49 -16.52 3.20
CA GLY A 51 16.61 -17.48 3.89
C GLY A 51 17.22 -18.88 3.95
N ARG A 52 16.59 -19.77 4.70
CA ARG A 52 16.96 -21.19 4.72
C ARG A 52 16.54 -21.86 3.42
N THR A 53 17.31 -22.84 2.96
CA THR A 53 16.91 -23.68 1.82
C THR A 53 15.91 -24.72 2.30
N LEU A 54 14.70 -24.66 1.77
CA LEU A 54 13.61 -25.60 2.07
C LEU A 54 13.86 -26.93 1.34
N ILE A 55 13.63 -28.04 2.02
CA ILE A 55 13.58 -29.38 1.43
C ILE A 55 12.11 -29.68 1.14
N GLU A 56 11.71 -29.56 -0.12
CA GLU A 56 10.32 -29.71 -0.55
C GLU A 56 10.09 -31.14 -1.07
N PRO A 57 9.13 -31.88 -0.49
CA PRO A 57 8.75 -33.19 -1.01
C PRO A 57 7.97 -33.05 -2.33
N LEU A 58 8.27 -33.92 -3.29
CA LEU A 58 7.58 -33.99 -4.58
C LEU A 58 6.58 -35.15 -4.60
N ALA A 59 5.63 -35.09 -5.55
CA ALA A 59 4.55 -36.08 -5.67
C ALA A 59 5.06 -37.52 -5.93
N ASP A 60 6.28 -37.67 -6.47
CA ASP A 60 6.93 -38.96 -6.72
C ASP A 60 7.71 -39.50 -5.51
N GLY A 61 7.67 -38.80 -4.37
CA GLY A 61 8.39 -39.15 -3.15
C GLY A 61 9.85 -38.69 -3.13
N SER A 62 10.35 -38.09 -4.20
CA SER A 62 11.66 -37.42 -4.19
C SER A 62 11.59 -36.07 -3.46
N THR A 63 12.73 -35.41 -3.29
CA THR A 63 12.78 -34.07 -2.69
C THR A 63 13.55 -33.13 -3.59
N ARG A 64 13.18 -31.85 -3.57
CA ARG A 64 13.97 -30.77 -4.19
C ARG A 64 14.39 -29.74 -3.15
N ASN A 65 15.61 -29.22 -3.31
CA ASN A 65 16.10 -28.11 -2.52
C ASN A 65 15.60 -26.81 -3.13
N ARG A 66 14.69 -26.12 -2.46
CA ARG A 66 14.14 -24.83 -2.88
C ARG A 66 14.88 -23.70 -2.19
N ARG A 67 15.70 -22.98 -2.94
CA ARG A 67 16.57 -21.91 -2.43
C ARG A 67 15.87 -20.56 -2.47
N CYS A 68 16.10 -19.73 -1.45
CA CYS A 68 15.70 -18.33 -1.47
C CYS A 68 16.61 -17.53 -2.41
N GLN A 69 16.04 -16.54 -3.08
CA GLN A 69 16.77 -15.46 -3.73
C GLN A 69 17.55 -14.64 -2.69
N THR A 70 18.46 -13.79 -3.17
CA THR A 70 19.09 -12.79 -2.30
C THR A 70 18.04 -11.72 -1.95
N GLY A 71 17.69 -11.62 -0.67
CA GLY A 71 16.73 -10.65 -0.19
C GLY A 71 17.31 -9.24 -0.13
N ARG A 72 16.40 -8.27 -0.06
CA ARG A 72 16.74 -6.83 -0.07
C ARG A 72 17.31 -6.33 1.26
N GLU A 73 17.30 -7.14 2.31
CA GLU A 73 17.84 -6.80 3.63
C GLU A 73 17.20 -5.52 4.21
N GLY A 74 15.88 -5.55 4.38
CA GLY A 74 15.11 -4.37 4.78
C GLY A 74 13.61 -4.62 4.83
N ILE A 75 12.84 -3.61 5.24
CA ILE A 75 11.38 -3.60 5.10
C ILE A 75 11.05 -3.41 3.62
N VAL A 76 10.22 -4.30 3.08
CA VAL A 76 9.87 -4.35 1.64
C VAL A 76 8.39 -4.10 1.37
N ALA A 77 7.56 -4.11 2.42
CA ALA A 77 6.13 -3.83 2.30
C ALA A 77 5.55 -3.39 3.64
N ILE A 78 4.40 -2.73 3.54
CA ILE A 78 3.47 -2.52 4.64
C ILE A 78 2.11 -3.11 4.28
N ALA A 79 1.46 -3.72 5.26
CA ALA A 79 0.19 -4.39 5.10
C ALA A 79 -0.72 -4.16 6.31
N LYS A 80 -2.00 -4.48 6.17
CA LYS A 80 -3.00 -4.41 7.23
C LYS A 80 -3.54 -5.80 7.53
N ALA A 81 -3.62 -6.14 8.81
CA ALA A 81 -4.22 -7.38 9.26
C ALA A 81 -5.71 -7.42 8.90
N THR A 82 -6.15 -8.51 8.27
CA THR A 82 -7.57 -8.73 7.97
C THR A 82 -8.24 -9.71 8.94
N ASP A 83 -7.44 -10.44 9.72
CA ASP A 83 -7.92 -11.37 10.74
C ASP A 83 -6.95 -11.42 11.94
N SER A 84 -7.39 -12.04 13.03
CA SER A 84 -6.54 -12.41 14.18
C SER A 84 -5.68 -13.64 13.86
N ILE A 85 -4.63 -13.84 14.66
CA ILE A 85 -3.80 -15.04 14.57
C ILE A 85 -4.60 -16.27 15.01
N HIS A 86 -4.64 -17.28 14.14
CA HIS A 86 -5.30 -18.56 14.38
C HIS A 86 -4.41 -19.73 13.99
N ALA A 87 -4.68 -20.89 14.57
CA ALA A 87 -3.96 -22.11 14.20
C ALA A 87 -4.48 -22.67 12.87
N GLN A 88 -3.56 -23.07 12.00
CA GLN A 88 -3.81 -23.84 10.79
C GLN A 88 -3.61 -25.33 11.12
N PRO A 89 -4.68 -26.13 11.23
CA PRO A 89 -4.59 -27.51 11.69
C PRO A 89 -3.82 -28.42 10.72
N ASP A 90 -3.82 -28.07 9.43
CA ASP A 90 -3.22 -28.86 8.36
C ASP A 90 -1.76 -28.46 8.04
N SER A 91 -1.16 -27.56 8.84
CA SER A 91 0.25 -27.20 8.68
C SER A 91 1.15 -28.41 8.92
N THR A 92 2.09 -28.62 8.01
CA THR A 92 3.15 -29.63 8.17
C THR A 92 4.47 -28.95 8.53
N PRO A 93 5.36 -29.64 9.25
CA PRO A 93 6.68 -29.10 9.53
C PRO A 93 7.50 -28.91 8.25
N GLU A 94 8.04 -27.71 8.07
CA GLU A 94 9.03 -27.44 7.03
C GLU A 94 10.40 -27.93 7.46
N LYS A 95 11.11 -28.62 6.56
CA LYS A 95 12.47 -29.11 6.79
C LYS A 95 13.46 -28.30 5.98
N TYR A 96 14.61 -28.01 6.57
CA TYR A 96 15.64 -27.20 5.93
C TYR A 96 16.96 -27.98 5.80
N THR A 97 17.81 -27.56 4.86
CA THR A 97 19.10 -28.21 4.60
C THR A 97 20.12 -28.07 5.74
N ASP A 98 19.89 -27.17 6.70
CA ASP A 98 20.68 -27.04 7.93
C ASP A 98 20.27 -28.03 9.03
N GLY A 99 19.31 -28.92 8.74
CA GLY A 99 18.78 -29.91 9.67
C GLY A 99 17.71 -29.36 10.62
N THR A 100 17.39 -28.07 10.54
CA THR A 100 16.28 -27.51 11.32
C THR A 100 14.93 -27.90 10.74
N GLU A 101 13.94 -27.98 11.62
CA GLU A 101 12.55 -28.24 11.27
C GLU A 101 11.70 -27.17 11.98
N THR A 102 10.70 -26.61 11.29
CA THR A 102 9.83 -25.58 11.85
C THR A 102 8.40 -25.81 11.40
N LEU A 103 7.49 -25.95 12.37
CA LEU A 103 6.06 -26.04 12.13
C LEU A 103 5.46 -24.63 12.19
N TRP A 104 5.22 -24.00 11.04
CA TRP A 104 4.54 -22.71 10.94
C TRP A 104 3.02 -22.89 11.07
N ARG A 105 2.55 -23.00 12.32
CA ARG A 105 1.16 -23.35 12.63
C ARG A 105 0.24 -22.15 12.75
N TRP A 106 0.74 -21.02 13.19
CA TRP A 106 -0.09 -19.87 13.57
C TRP A 106 -0.03 -18.83 12.47
N HIS A 107 -1.18 -18.40 11.98
CA HIS A 107 -1.28 -17.55 10.80
C HIS A 107 -2.30 -16.42 11.00
N ALA A 108 -2.00 -15.24 10.46
CA ALA A 108 -2.98 -14.19 10.21
C ALA A 108 -2.82 -13.64 8.78
N PRO A 109 -3.88 -13.61 7.97
CA PRO A 109 -3.86 -13.01 6.64
C PRO A 109 -3.66 -11.48 6.71
N LEU A 110 -2.96 -10.96 5.72
CA LEU A 110 -2.74 -9.52 5.54
C LEU A 110 -3.31 -9.06 4.19
N LYS A 111 -3.77 -7.82 4.12
CA LYS A 111 -3.97 -7.08 2.88
C LYS A 111 -2.77 -6.15 2.66
N LEU A 112 -2.00 -6.35 1.60
CA LEU A 112 -0.90 -5.46 1.25
C LEU A 112 -1.44 -4.05 0.98
N ILE A 113 -0.77 -3.04 1.52
CA ILE A 113 -1.10 -1.63 1.29
C ILE A 113 -0.12 -1.01 0.31
N SER A 114 1.18 -1.28 0.48
CA SER A 114 2.22 -0.78 -0.40
C SER A 114 3.45 -1.69 -0.36
N THR A 115 4.07 -1.88 -1.53
CA THR A 115 5.30 -2.64 -1.75
C THR A 115 6.40 -1.81 -2.43
N SER A 116 6.13 -0.53 -2.69
CA SER A 116 7.01 0.40 -3.39
C SER A 116 8.04 1.03 -2.48
N GLY A 117 7.70 1.21 -1.21
CA GLY A 117 8.63 1.71 -0.21
C GLY A 117 9.70 0.67 0.17
N PHE A 118 10.75 1.16 0.82
CA PHE A 118 11.86 0.37 1.30
C PHE A 118 12.55 1.06 2.49
N VAL A 119 12.83 0.29 3.55
CA VAL A 119 13.69 0.76 4.65
C VAL A 119 14.85 -0.22 4.80
N PRO A 120 16.11 0.21 4.56
CA PRO A 120 17.26 -0.69 4.67
C PRO A 120 17.47 -1.16 6.11
N SER A 121 18.05 -2.35 6.30
CA SER A 121 18.24 -2.97 7.61
C SER A 121 18.94 -2.07 8.63
N SER A 122 19.92 -1.27 8.20
CA SER A 122 20.62 -0.30 9.06
C SER A 122 19.67 0.70 9.70
N GLU A 123 18.70 1.19 8.94
CA GLU A 123 17.67 2.11 9.42
C GLU A 123 16.65 1.38 10.29
N VAL A 124 16.25 0.16 9.92
CA VAL A 124 15.37 -0.66 10.77
C VAL A 124 16.01 -0.91 12.14
N LEU A 125 17.27 -1.31 12.18
CA LEU A 125 18.03 -1.52 13.42
C LEU A 125 18.12 -0.25 14.26
N ASN A 126 18.39 0.89 13.62
CA ASN A 126 18.43 2.18 14.30
C ASN A 126 17.07 2.55 14.91
N ALA A 127 15.97 2.37 14.16
CA ALA A 127 14.62 2.65 14.65
C ALA A 127 14.22 1.74 15.83
N LEU A 128 14.65 0.48 15.80
CA LEU A 128 14.39 -0.50 16.86
C LEU A 128 15.40 -0.45 18.01
N GLU A 129 16.36 0.49 17.98
CA GLU A 129 17.44 0.62 18.96
C GLU A 129 18.31 -0.65 19.11
N TYR A 130 18.46 -1.39 18.03
CA TYR A 130 19.31 -2.58 17.97
C TYR A 130 20.73 -2.23 17.53
N LYS A 131 21.69 -3.10 17.90
CA LYS A 131 23.07 -2.99 17.42
C LYS A 131 23.11 -3.17 15.90
N SER A 132 23.99 -2.44 15.22
CA SER A 132 24.18 -2.52 13.76
C SER A 132 24.60 -3.91 13.26
N THR A 133 25.08 -4.78 14.14
CA THR A 133 25.48 -6.17 13.83
C THR A 133 24.37 -7.21 14.01
N TYR A 134 23.18 -6.80 14.43
CA TYR A 134 22.06 -7.72 14.63
C TYR A 134 21.49 -8.18 13.28
N ASN A 135 21.23 -9.48 13.13
CA ASN A 135 20.94 -10.11 11.84
C ASN A 135 19.50 -10.66 11.69
N PHE A 136 18.59 -10.27 12.60
CA PHE A 136 17.19 -10.70 12.62
C PHE A 136 16.94 -12.23 12.66
N ARG A 137 17.97 -13.05 12.90
CA ARG A 137 17.78 -14.48 13.16
C ARG A 137 17.18 -14.67 14.54
N GLY A 138 16.02 -15.33 14.60
CA GLY A 138 15.24 -15.42 15.84
C GLY A 138 14.73 -14.05 16.29
N PHE A 139 14.35 -13.20 15.33
CA PHE A 139 13.72 -11.92 15.61
C PHE A 139 12.38 -12.09 16.34
N GLY A 140 11.96 -11.01 17.02
CA GLY A 140 10.66 -10.95 17.67
C GLY A 140 10.60 -11.63 19.03
N ASP A 141 9.46 -11.46 19.68
CA ASP A 141 9.24 -12.03 21.01
C ASP A 141 9.17 -13.55 20.88
N TYR A 142 9.79 -14.26 21.81
CA TYR A 142 9.93 -15.73 21.79
C TYR A 142 10.62 -16.29 20.53
N HIS A 143 11.36 -15.47 19.78
CA HIS A 143 11.92 -15.80 18.47
C HIS A 143 10.85 -16.13 17.41
N SER A 144 9.65 -15.58 17.54
CA SER A 144 8.50 -15.87 16.66
C SER A 144 8.66 -15.37 15.23
N GLY A 145 9.57 -14.43 14.98
CA GLY A 145 9.59 -13.64 13.74
C GLY A 145 8.64 -12.45 13.77
N LEU A 146 7.86 -12.25 14.84
CA LEU A 146 6.91 -11.15 15.02
C LEU A 146 7.29 -10.28 16.22
N LYS A 147 7.28 -8.97 16.04
CA LYS A 147 7.53 -7.99 17.11
C LYS A 147 6.47 -6.90 17.11
N LYS A 148 5.90 -6.61 18.28
CA LYS A 148 5.07 -5.43 18.50
C LYS A 148 5.95 -4.18 18.54
N LEU A 149 5.62 -3.18 17.74
CA LEU A 149 6.30 -1.89 17.68
C LEU A 149 5.62 -0.89 18.61
N THR A 150 6.41 0.05 19.13
CA THR A 150 5.84 1.27 19.74
C THR A 150 5.39 2.24 18.64
N ASP A 151 4.50 3.18 18.99
CA ASP A 151 4.04 4.23 18.06
C ASP A 151 5.21 5.02 17.46
N CYS A 152 6.22 5.35 18.29
CA CYS A 152 7.42 6.05 17.84
C CYS A 152 8.21 5.23 16.81
N GLN A 153 8.43 3.93 17.09
CA GLN A 153 9.13 3.03 16.16
C GLN A 153 8.37 2.90 14.84
N PHE A 154 7.05 2.72 14.90
CA PHE A 154 6.21 2.64 13.72
C PHE A 154 6.27 3.91 12.89
N ASN A 155 6.09 5.09 13.49
CA ASN A 155 6.12 6.36 12.77
C ASN A 155 7.47 6.62 12.10
N ILE A 156 8.59 6.35 12.79
CA ILE A 156 9.93 6.47 12.20
C ILE A 156 10.08 5.56 10.97
N LEU A 157 9.64 4.30 11.07
CA LEU A 157 9.73 3.35 9.96
C LEU A 157 8.79 3.71 8.82
N ARG A 158 7.57 4.16 9.11
CA ARG A 158 6.59 4.62 8.13
C ARG A 158 7.14 5.81 7.34
N ASP A 159 7.66 6.82 8.01
CA ASP A 159 8.16 8.04 7.36
C ASP A 159 9.37 7.73 6.46
N ARG A 160 10.26 6.83 6.89
CA ARG A 160 11.37 6.34 6.06
C ARG A 160 10.87 5.53 4.86
N PHE A 161 9.88 4.66 5.09
CA PHE A 161 9.29 3.83 4.04
C PHE A 161 8.61 4.70 2.97
N SER A 162 7.79 5.67 3.36
CA SER A 162 7.09 6.56 2.42
C SER A 162 8.05 7.48 1.66
N THR A 163 9.07 8.02 2.33
CA THR A 163 10.07 8.91 1.71
C THR A 163 11.00 8.18 0.72
N SER A 164 11.14 6.86 0.85
CA SER A 164 11.95 6.06 -0.06
C SER A 164 11.36 5.91 -1.47
N VAL A 165 10.07 6.20 -1.63
CA VAL A 165 9.40 6.22 -2.93
C VAL A 165 9.84 7.51 -3.65
N ASP A 166 10.64 7.36 -4.71
CA ASP A 166 11.18 8.50 -5.46
C ASP A 166 10.11 9.12 -6.37
N LEU A 167 9.30 10.01 -5.80
CA LEU A 167 8.27 10.74 -6.51
C LEU A 167 8.80 11.98 -7.23
N LYS A 168 10.12 12.21 -7.30
CA LYS A 168 10.68 13.44 -7.89
C LYS A 168 10.35 13.61 -9.38
N SER A 169 9.94 12.55 -10.07
CA SER A 169 9.40 12.65 -11.44
C SER A 169 8.02 13.31 -11.51
N LEU A 170 7.32 13.47 -10.38
CA LEU A 170 6.05 14.17 -10.31
C LEU A 170 6.23 15.70 -10.34
N ASP A 171 7.35 16.23 -9.85
CA ASP A 171 7.63 17.68 -9.70
C ASP A 171 8.24 18.32 -10.96
N SER A 172 8.78 17.52 -11.88
CA SER A 172 9.29 18.06 -13.14
C SER A 172 8.11 18.52 -13.99
N LYS A 173 7.90 19.85 -14.04
CA LYS A 173 7.03 20.49 -15.03
C LYS A 173 7.39 19.94 -16.41
N SER A 174 6.58 19.04 -16.95
CA SER A 174 6.74 18.60 -18.33
C SER A 174 6.68 19.84 -19.22
N PRO A 175 7.66 20.06 -20.12
CA PRO A 175 7.56 21.12 -21.10
C PRO A 175 6.36 20.80 -22.00
N ILE A 176 5.32 21.62 -21.89
CA ILE A 176 4.11 21.52 -22.70
C ILE A 176 4.49 21.83 -24.15
N SER A 177 4.60 20.82 -25.01
CA SER A 177 4.57 21.03 -26.45
C SER A 177 3.11 21.02 -26.93
N GLY A 178 2.60 22.23 -27.15
CA GLY A 178 1.45 22.61 -27.96
C GLY A 178 0.47 21.52 -28.40
N HIS A 179 -0.54 21.27 -27.57
CA HIS A 179 -1.88 20.99 -28.05
C HIS A 179 -2.87 21.58 -27.04
N THR A 180 -3.40 22.76 -27.35
CA THR A 180 -4.61 23.27 -26.71
C THR A 180 -5.79 22.44 -27.23
N PRO A 181 -6.48 21.66 -26.38
CA PRO A 181 -7.78 21.15 -26.76
C PRO A 181 -8.75 22.34 -26.71
N GLU A 182 -9.13 22.84 -27.88
CA GLU A 182 -10.36 23.60 -28.03
C GLU A 182 -11.53 22.66 -27.72
N GLY A 183 -12.34 22.98 -26.71
CA GLY A 183 -13.70 22.43 -26.59
C GLY A 183 -14.10 21.98 -25.19
N GLY A 184 -14.91 22.80 -24.51
CA GLY A 184 -15.59 22.47 -23.26
C GLY A 184 -14.94 23.12 -22.05
N GLY A 185 -15.30 24.38 -21.75
CA GLY A 185 -14.88 25.02 -20.51
C GLY A 185 -15.42 24.26 -19.31
N GLU A 186 -14.54 23.88 -18.38
CA GLU A 186 -14.90 23.36 -17.07
C GLU A 186 -15.92 24.31 -16.40
N SER A 187 -16.97 23.76 -15.81
CA SER A 187 -17.95 24.58 -15.08
C SER A 187 -17.38 25.07 -13.75
N ASP A 188 -17.84 26.23 -13.27
CA ASP A 188 -17.45 26.73 -11.95
C ASP A 188 -17.78 25.73 -10.83
N ALA A 189 -18.88 25.00 -10.95
CA ALA A 189 -19.26 23.97 -9.98
C ALA A 189 -18.23 22.84 -9.92
N HIS A 190 -17.79 22.34 -11.08
CA HIS A 190 -16.77 21.28 -11.16
C HIS A 190 -15.43 21.75 -10.58
N ARG A 191 -15.01 22.96 -10.95
CA ARG A 191 -13.81 23.60 -10.41
C ARG A 191 -13.88 23.73 -8.88
N ASN A 192 -15.00 24.22 -8.34
CA ASN A 192 -15.17 24.39 -6.90
C ASN A 192 -15.10 23.06 -6.14
N LEU A 193 -15.71 21.99 -6.67
CA LEU A 193 -15.62 20.66 -6.07
C LEU A 193 -14.16 20.14 -6.10
N LYS A 194 -13.46 20.30 -7.23
CA LYS A 194 -12.05 19.92 -7.37
C LYS A 194 -11.17 20.64 -6.35
N GLU A 195 -11.30 21.96 -6.25
CA GLU A 195 -10.54 22.79 -5.30
C GLU A 195 -10.86 22.42 -3.84
N TYR A 196 -12.13 22.16 -3.52
CA TYR A 196 -12.53 21.70 -2.19
C TYR A 196 -11.88 20.37 -1.82
N VAL A 197 -11.88 19.40 -2.74
CA VAL A 197 -11.27 18.07 -2.51
C VAL A 197 -9.75 18.19 -2.37
N ALA A 198 -9.11 19.02 -3.20
CA ALA A 198 -7.68 19.29 -3.12
C ALA A 198 -7.27 20.02 -1.82
N ALA A 199 -8.13 20.89 -1.29
CA ALA A 199 -7.87 21.58 -0.02
C ALA A 199 -8.12 20.69 1.20
N ASN A 200 -9.00 19.69 1.09
CA ASN A 200 -9.47 18.87 2.20
C ASN A 200 -9.35 17.34 1.98
N PRO A 201 -8.25 16.82 1.39
CA PRO A 201 -8.19 15.43 0.93
C PRO A 201 -8.38 14.41 2.07
N SER A 202 -7.78 14.67 3.24
CA SER A 202 -7.91 13.79 4.41
C SER A 202 -9.35 13.70 4.93
N ILE A 203 -10.11 14.80 4.85
CA ILE A 203 -11.51 14.86 5.28
C ILE A 203 -12.39 14.11 4.27
N VAL A 204 -12.18 14.36 2.97
CA VAL A 204 -12.99 13.75 1.89
C VAL A 204 -12.81 12.24 1.85
N ILE A 205 -11.57 11.75 1.99
CA ILE A 205 -11.25 10.32 1.92
C ILE A 205 -11.49 9.63 3.27
N GLY A 206 -11.58 10.38 4.37
CA GLY A 206 -11.71 9.81 5.71
C GLY A 206 -10.44 9.12 6.20
N GLU A 207 -9.29 9.53 5.67
CA GLU A 207 -7.97 8.99 6.00
C GLU A 207 -7.04 10.10 6.51
N PRO A 208 -6.23 9.86 7.55
CA PRO A 208 -5.32 10.86 8.06
C PRO A 208 -4.09 11.03 7.15
N ASN A 209 -3.57 12.26 7.10
CA ASN A 209 -2.32 12.62 6.41
C ASN A 209 -2.34 12.25 4.91
N VAL A 210 -3.49 12.40 4.26
CA VAL A 210 -3.56 12.43 2.80
C VAL A 210 -3.25 13.84 2.34
N GLU A 211 -2.32 13.98 1.41
CA GLU A 211 -1.80 15.24 0.90
C GLU A 211 -2.10 15.38 -0.59
N THR A 212 -2.40 16.59 -1.04
CA THR A 212 -2.48 16.90 -2.48
C THR A 212 -1.10 17.13 -3.06
N VAL A 213 -0.75 16.33 -4.07
CA VAL A 213 0.50 16.43 -4.83
C VAL A 213 0.34 17.34 -6.03
N ALA A 214 -0.76 17.19 -6.77
CA ALA A 214 -1.04 18.01 -7.93
C ALA A 214 -2.55 18.15 -8.16
N VAL A 215 -2.95 19.29 -8.69
CA VAL A 215 -4.27 19.50 -9.30
C VAL A 215 -4.02 19.67 -10.79
N GLU A 216 -4.87 19.07 -11.62
CA GLU A 216 -4.77 19.14 -13.08
C GLU A 216 -3.46 18.57 -13.65
N ARG A 217 -3.02 17.41 -13.15
CA ARG A 217 -1.76 16.79 -13.56
C ARG A 217 -1.83 16.34 -15.02
N SER A 218 -1.08 16.99 -15.89
CA SER A 218 -0.92 16.57 -17.29
C SER A 218 0.00 15.36 -17.44
N PHE A 219 -0.32 14.50 -18.40
CA PHE A 219 0.49 13.35 -18.81
C PHE A 219 1.07 13.56 -20.22
N PRO A 220 2.17 12.86 -20.59
CA PRO A 220 2.72 12.92 -21.94
C PRO A 220 1.75 12.50 -23.06
N THR A 221 0.66 11.79 -22.72
CA THR A 221 -0.40 11.39 -23.66
C THR A 221 -1.36 12.53 -24.02
N GLY A 222 -1.26 13.68 -23.35
CA GLY A 222 -2.21 14.79 -23.44
C GLY A 222 -3.36 14.71 -22.45
N ASP A 223 -3.48 13.61 -21.70
CA ASP A 223 -4.46 13.43 -20.63
C ASP A 223 -4.16 14.28 -19.40
N ARG A 224 -5.16 14.46 -18.54
CA ARG A 224 -5.04 15.27 -17.33
C ARG A 224 -5.84 14.70 -16.17
N ALA A 225 -5.16 14.21 -15.14
CA ALA A 225 -5.84 13.83 -13.90
C ALA A 225 -6.31 15.07 -13.15
N ASP A 226 -7.53 15.04 -12.61
CA ASP A 226 -8.08 16.17 -11.86
C ASP A 226 -7.27 16.44 -10.60
N ILE A 227 -7.01 15.41 -9.82
CA ILE A 227 -6.22 15.51 -8.59
C ILE A 227 -5.32 14.29 -8.46
N VAL A 228 -4.11 14.53 -7.97
CA VAL A 228 -3.18 13.49 -7.55
C VAL A 228 -2.90 13.70 -6.07
N LEU A 229 -3.13 12.66 -5.28
CA LEU A 229 -2.86 12.65 -3.85
C LEU A 229 -1.76 11.67 -3.50
N ARG A 230 -1.28 11.78 -2.27
CA ARG A 230 -0.38 10.84 -1.61
C ARG A 230 -0.89 10.55 -0.20
N ASP A 231 -0.96 9.28 0.17
CA ASP A 231 -1.31 8.88 1.54
C ASP A 231 -0.09 8.82 2.47
N GLN A 232 -0.36 8.53 3.74
CA GLN A 232 0.67 8.41 4.79
C GLN A 232 1.71 7.30 4.56
N PHE A 233 1.46 6.37 3.63
CA PHE A 233 2.36 5.27 3.29
C PHE A 233 3.15 5.55 2.00
N GLY A 234 2.93 6.72 1.39
CA GLY A 234 3.58 7.12 0.14
C GLY A 234 2.91 6.56 -1.10
N SER A 235 1.75 5.91 -0.97
CA SER A 235 0.99 5.43 -2.13
C SER A 235 0.41 6.61 -2.90
N ILE A 236 0.50 6.55 -4.23
CA ILE A 236 -0.04 7.59 -5.12
C ILE A 236 -1.48 7.27 -5.46
N ILE A 237 -2.32 8.30 -5.44
CA ILE A 237 -3.75 8.18 -5.67
C ILE A 237 -4.13 9.09 -6.83
N GLY A 238 -4.71 8.51 -7.88
CA GLY A 238 -5.33 9.27 -8.98
C GLY A 238 -6.81 9.46 -8.71
N LEU A 239 -7.27 10.71 -8.76
CA LEU A 239 -8.67 11.08 -8.57
C LEU A 239 -9.28 11.56 -9.89
N GLU A 240 -10.51 11.14 -10.12
CA GLU A 240 -11.45 11.76 -11.05
C GLU A 240 -12.57 12.45 -10.27
N ILE A 241 -12.91 13.67 -10.67
CA ILE A 241 -14.01 14.44 -10.11
C ILE A 241 -15.16 14.45 -11.12
N GLU A 242 -16.38 14.23 -10.62
CA GLU A 242 -17.62 14.39 -11.39
C GLU A 242 -18.62 15.17 -10.53
N LEU A 243 -19.56 15.90 -11.14
CA LEU A 243 -20.61 16.56 -10.35
C LEU A 243 -21.71 15.56 -9.97
N ASP A 244 -22.40 15.03 -10.97
CA ASP A 244 -23.48 14.07 -10.82
C ASP A 244 -23.31 12.98 -11.86
N ILE A 245 -23.22 11.72 -11.40
CA ILE A 245 -22.97 10.59 -12.30
C ILE A 245 -24.31 9.96 -12.69
N PRO A 246 -24.65 9.88 -13.99
CA PRO A 246 -25.84 9.16 -14.43
C PRO A 246 -25.73 7.64 -14.17
N PRO A 247 -26.85 6.93 -13.98
CA PRO A 247 -26.83 5.47 -13.93
C PRO A 247 -26.16 4.89 -15.19
N HIS A 248 -25.38 3.84 -14.99
CA HIS A 248 -24.58 3.15 -16.02
C HIS A 248 -23.46 3.97 -16.68
N ASP A 249 -23.19 5.20 -16.25
CA ASP A 249 -22.07 5.96 -16.76
C ASP A 249 -20.75 5.49 -16.15
N ILE A 250 -19.89 4.94 -17.00
CA ILE A 250 -18.58 4.40 -16.62
C ILE A 250 -17.42 5.32 -17.02
N THR A 251 -17.69 6.52 -17.54
CA THR A 251 -16.67 7.45 -18.04
C THR A 251 -15.69 7.83 -16.93
N GLY A 252 -16.18 8.38 -15.82
CA GLY A 252 -15.35 8.73 -14.66
C GLY A 252 -14.58 7.52 -14.07
N PRO A 253 -15.23 6.36 -13.82
CA PRO A 253 -14.53 5.14 -13.43
C PRO A 253 -13.36 4.76 -14.34
N LEU A 254 -13.55 4.82 -15.66
CA LEU A 254 -12.49 4.51 -16.63
C LEU A 254 -11.33 5.51 -16.54
N GLN A 255 -11.60 6.80 -16.34
CA GLN A 255 -10.56 7.81 -16.13
C GLN A 255 -9.79 7.58 -14.84
N ALA A 256 -10.47 7.27 -13.73
CA ALA A 256 -9.81 6.96 -12.45
C ALA A 256 -8.84 5.77 -12.58
N ILE A 257 -9.25 4.70 -13.27
CA ILE A 257 -8.35 3.56 -13.57
C ILE A 257 -7.17 4.02 -14.42
N LYS A 258 -7.43 4.77 -15.49
CA LYS A 258 -6.41 5.25 -16.41
C LYS A 258 -5.35 6.06 -15.66
N TYR A 259 -5.78 7.00 -14.81
CA TYR A 259 -4.87 7.84 -14.03
C TYR A 259 -4.07 7.05 -13.00
N ARG A 260 -4.68 6.10 -12.29
CA ARG A 260 -3.94 5.17 -11.41
C ARG A 260 -2.77 4.52 -12.16
N ARG A 261 -3.03 3.93 -13.34
CA ARG A 261 -2.00 3.21 -14.11
C ARG A 261 -0.94 4.13 -14.71
N MET A 262 -1.32 5.29 -15.22
CA MET A 262 -0.35 6.26 -15.72
C MET A 262 0.54 6.77 -14.59
N LEU A 263 -0.03 7.07 -13.41
CA LEU A 263 0.71 7.51 -12.22
C LEU A 263 1.69 6.45 -11.73
N GLU A 264 1.29 5.18 -11.64
CA GLU A 264 2.19 4.08 -11.28
C GLU A 264 3.42 4.09 -12.20
N MET A 265 3.19 4.14 -13.52
CA MET A 265 4.24 4.11 -14.52
C MET A 265 5.16 5.33 -14.46
N VAL A 266 4.62 6.55 -14.37
CA VAL A 266 5.43 7.78 -14.37
C VAL A 266 6.16 8.03 -13.06
N SER A 267 5.67 7.46 -11.95
CA SER A 267 6.23 7.65 -10.61
C SER A 267 7.17 6.52 -10.18
N GLY A 268 7.34 5.49 -11.02
CA GLY A 268 8.11 4.30 -10.65
C GLY A 268 7.50 3.49 -9.49
N VAL A 269 6.22 3.72 -9.20
CA VAL A 269 5.46 2.97 -8.19
C VAL A 269 5.10 1.61 -8.78
N ARG A 270 5.18 0.56 -7.95
CA ARG A 270 4.89 -0.80 -8.38
C ARG A 270 3.44 -0.94 -8.79
N HIS A 271 3.21 -1.84 -9.74
CA HIS A 271 1.86 -2.20 -10.16
C HIS A 271 1.03 -2.66 -8.97
N GLY A 272 -0.13 -2.03 -8.75
CA GLY A 272 -1.06 -2.37 -7.67
C GLY A 272 -0.88 -1.56 -6.40
N ASP A 273 0.18 -0.76 -6.28
CA ASP A 273 0.37 0.15 -5.14
C ASP A 273 -0.30 1.52 -5.36
N GLY A 274 -0.74 1.83 -6.58
CA GLY A 274 -1.53 3.01 -6.88
C GLY A 274 -3.01 2.81 -6.54
N ARG A 275 -3.69 3.88 -6.14
CA ARG A 275 -5.14 3.88 -5.87
C ARG A 275 -5.88 4.68 -6.94
N ALA A 276 -7.11 4.25 -7.24
CA ALA A 276 -8.03 4.95 -8.13
C ALA A 276 -9.22 5.41 -7.30
N ILE A 277 -9.53 6.70 -7.35
CA ILE A 277 -10.64 7.28 -6.61
C ILE A 277 -11.55 8.04 -7.57
N LEU A 278 -12.86 7.86 -7.37
CA LEU A 278 -13.92 8.64 -8.01
C LEU A 278 -14.65 9.45 -6.94
N VAL A 279 -14.74 10.77 -7.13
CA VAL A 279 -15.45 11.67 -6.23
C VAL A 279 -16.58 12.38 -6.97
N ALA A 280 -17.78 12.40 -6.38
CA ALA A 280 -18.88 13.18 -6.93
C ALA A 280 -19.86 13.68 -5.86
N HIS A 281 -20.83 14.51 -6.23
CA HIS A 281 -21.98 14.80 -5.35
C HIS A 281 -22.95 13.61 -5.30
N THR A 282 -23.10 12.88 -6.39
CA THR A 282 -23.94 11.69 -6.46
C THR A 282 -23.28 10.58 -7.27
N ILE A 283 -23.30 9.35 -6.74
CA ILE A 283 -22.78 8.16 -7.41
C ILE A 283 -23.83 7.05 -7.29
N PRO A 284 -24.46 6.64 -8.41
CA PRO A 284 -25.43 5.54 -8.44
C PRO A 284 -24.85 4.20 -7.97
N GLU A 285 -25.70 3.33 -7.41
CA GLU A 285 -25.28 2.05 -6.83
C GLU A 285 -24.68 1.07 -7.86
N ASP A 286 -25.20 1.08 -9.09
CA ASP A 286 -24.69 0.27 -10.18
C ASP A 286 -23.27 0.71 -10.60
N VAL A 287 -23.01 2.02 -10.60
CA VAL A 287 -21.66 2.55 -10.82
C VAL A 287 -20.73 2.18 -9.66
N ARG A 288 -21.19 2.28 -8.40
CA ARG A 288 -20.42 1.83 -7.22
C ARG A 288 -20.05 0.35 -7.31
N THR A 289 -20.99 -0.48 -7.72
CA THR A 289 -20.77 -1.93 -7.88
C THR A 289 -19.68 -2.20 -8.92
N ILE A 290 -19.69 -1.47 -10.04
CA ILE A 290 -18.63 -1.57 -11.06
C ILE A 290 -17.30 -1.07 -10.48
N CYS A 291 -17.30 0.08 -9.81
CA CYS A 291 -16.09 0.62 -9.18
C CYS A 291 -15.45 -0.38 -8.21
N GLU A 292 -16.23 -1.03 -7.34
CA GLU A 292 -15.74 -2.05 -6.42
C GLU A 292 -15.06 -3.22 -7.16
N GLN A 293 -15.66 -3.71 -8.26
CA GLN A 293 -15.10 -4.80 -9.07
C GLN A 293 -13.72 -4.46 -9.68
N TYR A 294 -13.46 -3.18 -9.94
CA TYR A 294 -12.20 -2.71 -10.53
C TYR A 294 -11.27 -2.00 -9.53
N GLU A 295 -11.59 -2.12 -8.23
CA GLU A 295 -10.82 -1.53 -7.13
C GLU A 295 -10.71 0.00 -7.25
N ILE A 296 -11.82 0.64 -7.62
CA ILE A 296 -12.00 2.09 -7.58
C ILE A 296 -12.78 2.44 -6.32
N GLU A 297 -12.25 3.33 -5.51
CA GLU A 297 -12.93 3.81 -4.31
C GLU A 297 -13.84 4.99 -4.64
N CYS A 298 -15.05 5.02 -4.08
CA CYS A 298 -16.06 6.03 -4.39
C CYS A 298 -16.41 6.88 -3.17
N PHE A 299 -16.18 8.19 -3.27
CA PHE A 299 -16.53 9.15 -2.22
C PHE A 299 -17.60 10.12 -2.69
N VAL A 300 -18.60 10.35 -1.85
CA VAL A 300 -19.63 11.35 -2.10
C VAL A 300 -19.37 12.57 -1.23
N VAL A 301 -19.31 13.74 -1.86
CA VAL A 301 -19.13 15.03 -1.20
C VAL A 301 -20.42 15.81 -1.29
N ASN A 302 -20.94 16.32 -0.16
CA ASN A 302 -22.15 17.12 -0.17
C ASN A 302 -21.89 18.49 -0.82
N SER A 303 -22.74 18.89 -1.77
CA SER A 303 -22.61 20.19 -2.45
C SER A 303 -22.74 21.38 -1.51
N ALA A 304 -23.49 21.23 -0.41
CA ALA A 304 -23.60 22.25 0.63
C ALA A 304 -22.25 22.53 1.32
N ASP A 305 -21.43 21.50 1.54
CA ASP A 305 -20.11 21.64 2.18
C ASP A 305 -19.15 22.42 1.27
N VAL A 306 -19.18 22.12 -0.03
CA VAL A 306 -18.39 22.84 -1.05
C VAL A 306 -18.80 24.30 -1.13
N GLN A 307 -20.10 24.59 -1.12
CA GLN A 307 -20.62 25.96 -1.14
C GLN A 307 -20.25 26.74 0.13
N ALA A 308 -20.39 26.12 1.30
CA ALA A 308 -20.01 26.72 2.57
C ALA A 308 -18.50 27.03 2.63
N TRP A 309 -17.67 26.11 2.14
CA TRP A 309 -16.22 26.32 2.03
C TRP A 309 -15.88 27.50 1.11
N GLY A 310 -16.47 27.53 -0.09
CA GLY A 310 -16.25 28.63 -1.04
C GLY A 310 -16.67 29.99 -0.50
N ALA A 311 -17.76 30.07 0.28
CA ALA A 311 -18.22 31.31 0.91
C ALA A 311 -17.30 31.79 2.04
N GLY A 312 -16.70 30.86 2.80
CA GLY A 312 -15.74 31.17 3.86
C GLY A 312 -14.40 31.69 3.34
N SER A 313 -13.91 31.16 2.22
CA SER A 313 -12.63 31.55 1.59
C SER A 313 -12.63 32.95 0.98
N ILE A 314 -13.79 33.61 0.83
CA ILE A 314 -13.92 34.98 0.30
C ILE A 314 -13.87 36.02 1.44
N ALA A 315 -13.95 35.59 2.70
CA ALA A 315 -14.04 36.47 3.87
C ALA A 315 -12.70 36.73 4.59
N GLU A 316 -11.58 36.18 4.10
CA GLU A 316 -10.20 36.45 4.56
C GLU A 316 -9.42 37.24 3.51
#